data_AF-A0A4P9WGF7-F1
#
_entry.id   AF-A0A4P9WGF7-F1
#
_cell.length_a   1.000
_cell.length_b   1.000
_cell.length_c   1.000
_cell.angle_alpha   90.00
_cell.angle_beta   90.00
_cell.angle_gamma   90.00
#
_symmetry.space_group_name_H-M   'P 1'
#
loop_
_entity.id
_entity.type
_entity.pdbx_description
1 polymer ?
#
loop_
_entity_poly.entity_id
_entity_poly.type
_entity_poly.pdbx_seq_one_letter_code
_entity_poly.pdbx_strand_id
1 'polypeptide(L)'
;LLEDESVADSIRWTPSGDTFVVKDANNFARFVLPKYFKHNNFSSFVRQLNKYDFHKVKGTEHGRVYGDQAWEFHHPNFQLQHRSLLDGIKRKASIAKARRSSAPNPAAQVASLERFQSIMADYAKEMAANYIAIVDSIAAVRRAVMAQEQVTGHGWSQPPRVLIVEDDVVSRRISTKILQGTGCSFDVAVDGVEAVERMSCGNKYDVVLMNIILPNLDGIAATTKIREFDQSTPIISVTSNATPTDRISYLAKGITDMLPKPFDKQSLVGMIGR
;
A
#
# COMPACT_ATOMS: atom_id res chain seq x y z
N LEU A 1 0.43 -6.23 32.94
CA LEU A 1 1.83 -6.18 32.47
C LEU A 1 2.05 -5.05 31.47
N LEU A 2 1.48 -5.10 30.27
CA LEU A 2 1.74 -4.07 29.24
C LEU A 2 1.06 -2.71 29.50
N GLU A 3 0.11 -2.65 30.42
CA GLU A 3 -0.57 -1.42 30.87
C GLU A 3 0.04 -0.86 32.17
N ASP A 4 1.08 -1.48 32.71
CA ASP A 4 1.77 -0.96 33.90
C ASP A 4 2.92 -0.05 33.46
N GLU A 5 2.70 1.26 33.63
CA GLU A 5 3.69 2.30 33.31
C GLU A 5 5.01 2.13 34.07
N SER A 6 4.99 1.51 35.26
CA SER A 6 6.22 1.30 36.05
C SER A 6 7.20 0.31 35.41
N VAL A 7 6.78 -0.44 34.40
CA VAL A 7 7.61 -1.40 33.65
C VAL A 7 7.70 -1.10 32.15
N ALA A 8 7.13 0.03 31.70
CA ALA A 8 7.08 0.45 30.30
C ALA A 8 8.48 0.60 29.66
N ASP A 9 9.50 0.85 30.47
CA ASP A 9 10.89 0.90 30.01
C ASP A 9 11.45 -0.46 29.60
N SER A 10 10.93 -1.55 30.18
CA SER A 10 11.37 -2.92 29.90
C SER A 10 10.47 -3.62 28.89
N ILE A 11 9.15 -3.47 29.02
CA ILE A 11 8.17 -4.10 28.14
C ILE A 11 7.02 -3.13 27.86
N ARG A 12 6.63 -2.98 26.58
CA ARG A 12 5.52 -2.10 26.21
C ARG A 12 4.89 -2.47 24.87
N TRP A 13 3.68 -1.98 24.63
CA TRP A 13 3.08 -1.94 23.31
C TRP A 13 3.93 -1.12 22.34
N THR A 14 3.97 -1.54 21.08
CA THR A 14 4.42 -0.69 19.99
C THR A 14 3.38 0.41 19.69
N PRO A 15 3.76 1.51 19.02
CA PRO A 15 2.83 2.59 18.71
C PRO A 15 1.62 2.16 17.88
N SER A 16 1.76 1.13 17.04
CA SER A 16 0.69 0.52 16.25
C SER A 16 -0.30 -0.28 17.11
N GLY A 17 0.12 -0.78 18.27
CA GLY A 17 -0.75 -1.48 19.23
C GLY A 17 -1.10 -2.92 18.88
N ASP A 18 -0.50 -3.49 17.83
CA ASP A 18 -0.66 -4.86 17.34
C ASP A 18 0.50 -5.79 17.73
N THR A 19 1.59 -5.22 18.26
CA THR A 19 2.75 -5.96 18.78
C THR A 19 3.20 -5.38 20.13
N PHE A 20 3.99 -6.15 20.87
CA PHE A 20 4.68 -5.63 22.04
C PHE A 20 6.17 -5.96 21.99
N VAL A 21 6.98 -5.10 22.59
CA VAL A 21 8.43 -5.22 22.58
C VAL A 21 8.96 -5.40 23.99
N VAL A 22 9.93 -6.30 24.15
CA VAL A 22 10.82 -6.39 25.30
C VAL A 22 12.16 -5.80 24.88
N LYS A 23 12.53 -4.63 25.42
CA LYS A 23 13.72 -3.89 24.96
C LYS A 23 15.02 -4.59 25.36
N ASP A 24 15.11 -5.04 26.61
CA ASP A 24 16.25 -5.75 27.17
C ASP A 24 15.76 -7.02 27.88
N ALA A 25 16.10 -8.18 27.30
CA ALA A 25 15.69 -9.48 27.82
C ALA A 25 16.28 -9.78 29.21
N ASN A 26 17.49 -9.31 29.50
CA ASN A 26 18.17 -9.56 30.79
C ASN A 26 17.55 -8.71 31.90
N ASN A 27 17.31 -7.42 31.64
CA ASN A 27 16.68 -6.52 32.59
C ASN A 27 15.24 -6.98 32.88
N PHE A 28 14.47 -7.26 31.83
CA PHE A 28 13.09 -7.75 31.95
C PHE A 28 13.03 -9.07 32.73
N ALA A 29 13.94 -10.00 32.46
CA ALA A 29 14.06 -11.26 33.19
C ALA A 29 14.31 -11.05 34.69
N ARG A 30 15.23 -10.14 35.04
CA ARG A 30 15.67 -9.93 36.41
C ARG A 30 14.69 -9.11 37.25
N PHE A 31 14.08 -8.08 36.67
CA PHE A 31 13.34 -7.07 37.44
C PHE A 31 11.83 -7.06 37.19
N VAL A 32 11.35 -7.57 36.04
CA VAL A 32 9.93 -7.53 35.68
C VAL A 32 9.27 -8.89 35.80
N LEU A 33 9.88 -9.95 35.25
CA LEU A 33 9.30 -11.30 35.31
C LEU A 33 8.93 -11.74 36.75
N PRO A 34 9.75 -11.54 37.80
CA PRO A 34 9.40 -11.95 39.16
C PRO A 34 8.17 -11.26 39.74
N LYS A 35 7.82 -10.06 39.25
CA LYS A 35 6.64 -9.31 39.72
C LYS A 35 5.33 -9.90 39.19
N TYR A 36 5.38 -10.54 38.01
CA TYR A 36 4.20 -10.97 37.25
C TYR A 36 4.12 -12.49 37.05
N PHE A 37 5.25 -13.19 37.16
CA PHE A 37 5.40 -14.62 36.92
C PHE A 37 6.17 -15.26 38.06
N LYS A 38 5.93 -16.55 38.30
CA LYS A 38 6.63 -17.34 39.33
C LYS A 38 8.05 -17.78 38.92
N HIS A 39 8.67 -17.08 37.97
CA HIS A 39 10.02 -17.34 37.49
C HIS A 39 10.65 -16.05 36.95
N ASN A 40 11.97 -16.03 36.82
CA ASN A 40 12.74 -14.93 36.24
C ASN A 40 13.42 -15.31 34.90
N ASN A 41 13.08 -16.47 34.34
CA ASN A 41 13.73 -16.98 33.13
C ASN A 41 13.04 -16.48 31.85
N PHE A 42 13.76 -15.71 31.03
CA PHE A 42 13.24 -15.16 29.77
C PHE A 42 12.82 -16.24 28.76
N SER A 43 13.62 -17.29 28.57
CA SER A 43 13.28 -18.40 27.68
C SER A 43 11.99 -19.13 28.10
N SER A 44 11.70 -19.18 29.40
CA SER A 44 10.43 -19.72 29.91
C SER A 44 9.24 -18.83 29.58
N PHE A 45 9.43 -17.51 29.65
CA PHE A 45 8.44 -16.54 29.20
C PHE A 45 8.17 -16.67 27.69
N VAL A 46 9.21 -16.73 26.85
CA VAL A 46 9.07 -16.96 25.41
C VAL A 46 8.37 -18.29 25.12
N ARG A 47 8.68 -19.35 25.87
CA ARG A 47 7.98 -20.64 25.73
C ARG A 47 6.49 -20.54 26.09
N GLN A 48 6.12 -19.72 27.06
CA GLN A 48 4.72 -19.49 27.39
C GLN A 48 4.02 -18.73 26.27
N LEU A 49 4.64 -17.68 25.72
CA LEU A 49 4.15 -16.98 24.54
C LEU A 49 3.92 -17.95 23.37
N ASN A 50 4.89 -18.81 23.06
CA ASN A 50 4.77 -19.82 22.01
C ASN A 50 3.63 -20.84 22.25
N LYS A 51 3.29 -21.13 23.51
CA LYS A 51 2.13 -21.99 23.84
C LYS A 51 0.81 -21.35 23.44
N TYR A 52 0.76 -20.04 23.27
CA TYR A 52 -0.43 -19.29 22.84
C TYR A 52 -0.24 -18.69 21.44
N ASP A 53 0.66 -19.26 20.63
CA ASP A 53 0.87 -18.87 19.22
C ASP A 53 1.40 -17.45 18.98
N PHE A 54 2.07 -16.87 19.97
CA PHE A 54 2.82 -15.63 19.76
C PHE A 54 4.13 -15.93 19.03
N HIS A 55 4.49 -15.07 18.08
CA HIS A 55 5.69 -15.23 17.26
C HIS A 55 6.63 -14.04 17.37
N LYS A 56 7.93 -14.32 17.34
CA LYS A 56 8.95 -13.25 17.26
C LYS A 56 8.94 -12.64 15.87
N VAL A 57 8.81 -11.32 15.79
CA VAL A 57 8.91 -10.57 14.55
C VAL A 57 10.37 -10.11 14.35
N LYS A 58 10.87 -10.14 13.11
CA LYS A 58 12.22 -9.67 12.74
C LYS A 58 12.12 -8.63 11.63
N GLY A 59 12.98 -7.61 11.66
CA GLY A 59 13.12 -6.65 10.56
C GLY A 59 12.06 -5.55 10.48
N THR A 60 11.28 -5.33 11.54
CA THR A 60 10.36 -4.20 11.66
C THR A 60 11.14 -2.88 11.76
N GLU A 61 10.56 -1.76 11.30
CA GLU A 61 11.12 -0.42 11.52
C GLU A 61 11.35 -0.16 13.02
N HIS A 62 10.50 -0.73 13.89
CA HIS A 62 10.60 -0.66 15.34
C HIS A 62 11.81 -1.41 15.92
N GLY A 63 12.29 -2.48 15.26
CA GLY A 63 13.53 -3.16 15.64
C GLY A 63 14.75 -2.23 15.58
N ARG A 64 14.74 -1.22 14.72
CA ARG A 64 15.80 -0.20 14.66
C ARG A 64 15.68 0.85 15.77
N VAL A 65 14.45 1.12 16.24
CA VAL A 65 14.16 2.13 17.28
C VAL A 65 14.56 1.63 18.67
N TYR A 66 14.36 0.34 18.95
CA TYR A 66 14.67 -0.26 20.26
C TYR A 66 16.01 -1.01 20.30
N GLY A 67 16.71 -1.10 19.16
CA GLY A 67 18.02 -1.73 19.01
C GLY A 67 17.97 -3.23 18.75
N ASP A 68 19.08 -3.78 18.23
CA ASP A 68 19.20 -5.18 17.77
C ASP A 68 18.95 -6.23 18.86
N GLN A 69 18.98 -5.82 20.14
CA GLN A 69 18.75 -6.72 21.28
C GLN A 69 17.28 -6.83 21.67
N ALA A 70 16.40 -6.01 21.10
CA ALA A 70 14.98 -6.01 21.40
C ALA A 70 14.27 -7.26 20.85
N TRP A 71 13.27 -7.73 21.59
CA TRP A 71 12.41 -8.84 21.20
C TRP A 71 10.98 -8.37 21.01
N GLU A 72 10.54 -8.33 19.76
CA GLU A 72 9.16 -8.00 19.41
C GLU A 72 8.33 -9.26 19.18
N PHE A 73 7.11 -9.27 19.72
CA PHE A 73 6.17 -10.38 19.60
C PHE A 73 4.83 -9.91 19.06
N HIS A 74 4.26 -10.72 18.16
CA HIS A 74 2.98 -10.50 17.53
C HIS A 74 2.02 -11.68 17.77
N HIS A 75 0.73 -11.37 17.89
CA HIS A 75 -0.36 -12.33 17.76
C HIS A 75 -1.60 -11.60 17.18
N PRO A 76 -2.27 -12.13 16.14
CA PRO A 76 -3.36 -11.42 15.44
C PRO A 76 -4.50 -10.95 16.35
N ASN A 77 -4.85 -11.75 17.35
CA ASN A 77 -5.92 -11.46 18.31
C ASN A 77 -5.45 -10.75 19.60
N PHE A 78 -4.19 -10.30 19.66
CA PHE A 78 -3.64 -9.61 20.83
C PHE A 78 -3.34 -8.15 20.49
N GLN A 79 -4.38 -7.30 20.57
CA GLN A 79 -4.31 -5.90 20.15
C GLN A 79 -4.76 -4.97 21.29
N LEU A 80 -4.08 -3.83 21.44
CA LEU A 80 -4.32 -2.86 22.52
C LEU A 80 -5.78 -2.36 22.57
N GLN A 81 -6.34 -2.01 21.42
CA GLN A 81 -7.69 -1.42 21.32
C GLN A 81 -8.83 -2.45 21.23
N HIS A 82 -8.51 -3.74 21.09
CA HIS A 82 -9.49 -4.78 20.80
C HIS A 82 -9.40 -5.95 21.79
N ARG A 83 -9.67 -5.66 23.07
CA ARG A 83 -9.68 -6.66 24.16
C ARG A 83 -10.64 -7.83 23.94
N SER A 84 -11.73 -7.64 23.20
CA SER A 84 -12.68 -8.72 22.87
C SER A 84 -12.05 -9.84 22.04
N LEU A 85 -10.96 -9.57 21.32
CA LEU A 85 -10.26 -10.59 20.53
C LEU A 85 -9.47 -11.58 21.41
N LEU A 86 -9.21 -11.24 22.68
CA LEU A 86 -8.43 -12.09 23.59
C LEU A 86 -9.05 -13.48 23.79
N ASP A 87 -10.38 -13.60 23.68
CA ASP A 87 -11.10 -14.89 23.75
C ASP A 87 -10.71 -15.85 22.62
N GLY A 88 -10.16 -15.31 21.53
CA GLY A 88 -9.61 -16.06 20.41
C GLY A 88 -8.22 -16.65 20.67
N ILE A 89 -7.53 -16.25 21.74
CA ILE A 89 -6.17 -16.73 22.05
C ILE A 89 -6.26 -18.04 22.83
N LYS A 90 -5.97 -19.15 22.15
CA LYS A 90 -6.07 -20.49 22.74
C LYS A 90 -4.70 -21.14 22.87
N ARG A 91 -4.52 -21.86 23.98
CA ARG A 91 -3.30 -22.63 24.22
C ARG A 91 -3.19 -23.77 23.21
N LYS A 92 -2.05 -23.89 22.54
CA LYS A 92 -1.67 -25.07 21.75
C LYS A 92 -1.70 -26.31 22.64
N ALA A 93 -2.52 -27.29 22.29
CA ALA A 93 -2.52 -28.59 22.94
C ALA A 93 -1.13 -29.22 22.79
N SER A 94 -0.59 -29.80 23.87
CA SER A 94 0.69 -30.51 23.81
C SER A 94 0.57 -31.66 22.83
N ILE A 95 1.46 -31.74 21.84
CA ILE A 95 1.58 -32.86 20.88
C ILE A 95 2.18 -34.08 21.59
N ALA A 96 1.50 -34.56 22.61
CA ALA A 96 1.77 -35.82 23.27
C ALA A 96 0.43 -36.34 23.78
N LYS A 97 -0.03 -37.43 23.15
CA LYS A 97 -1.25 -38.22 23.41
C LYS A 97 -2.48 -37.89 22.53
N ALA A 98 -2.31 -38.02 21.22
CA ALA A 98 -3.39 -38.38 20.30
C ALA A 98 -2.87 -39.18 19.08
N ARG A 99 -2.02 -40.19 19.30
CA ARG A 99 -1.97 -41.35 18.39
C ARG A 99 -3.07 -42.30 18.86
N ARG A 100 -4.30 -42.05 18.40
CA ARG A 100 -5.35 -43.05 18.20
C ARG A 100 -6.45 -42.41 17.33
N SER A 101 -6.47 -42.87 16.08
CA SER A 101 -7.58 -42.82 15.11
C SER A 101 -8.36 -41.50 14.97
N SER A 102 -7.96 -40.68 14.02
CA SER A 102 -8.86 -40.18 12.98
C SER A 102 -8.01 -39.60 11.86
N ALA A 103 -8.34 -39.95 10.61
CA ALA A 103 -7.79 -39.25 9.46
C ALA A 103 -8.01 -37.73 9.63
N PRO A 104 -7.11 -36.88 9.13
CA PRO A 104 -7.28 -35.43 9.25
C PRO A 104 -8.64 -35.06 8.66
N ASN A 105 -9.53 -34.43 9.44
CA ASN A 105 -10.81 -33.97 8.92
C ASN A 105 -10.53 -32.82 7.94
N PRO A 106 -10.70 -33.01 6.62
CA PRO A 106 -10.33 -32.00 5.63
C PRO A 106 -11.12 -30.70 5.84
N ALA A 107 -12.36 -30.80 6.32
CA ALA A 107 -13.23 -29.64 6.55
C ALA A 107 -12.67 -28.69 7.63
N ALA A 108 -12.01 -29.21 8.66
CA ALA A 108 -11.43 -28.37 9.71
C ALA A 108 -10.15 -27.64 9.25
N GLN A 109 -9.38 -28.25 8.35
CA GLN A 109 -8.21 -27.61 7.74
C GLN A 109 -8.62 -26.54 6.72
N VAL A 110 -9.63 -26.83 5.91
CA VAL A 110 -10.22 -25.85 4.97
C VAL A 110 -10.77 -24.64 5.73
N ALA A 111 -11.56 -24.85 6.78
CA ALA A 111 -12.09 -23.77 7.61
C ALA A 111 -11.02 -22.94 8.34
N SER A 112 -9.85 -23.53 8.62
CA SER A 112 -8.69 -22.80 9.18
C SER A 112 -7.99 -21.95 8.12
N LEU A 113 -7.85 -22.47 6.90
CA LEU A 113 -7.24 -21.77 5.77
C LEU A 113 -8.15 -20.62 5.29
N GLU A 114 -9.46 -20.82 5.25
CA GLU A 114 -10.44 -19.78 4.89
C GLU A 114 -10.42 -18.62 5.88
N ARG A 115 -10.33 -18.90 7.19
CA ARG A 115 -10.17 -17.85 8.21
C ARG A 115 -8.86 -17.09 8.05
N PHE A 116 -7.76 -17.80 7.79
CA PHE A 116 -6.46 -17.16 7.57
C PHE A 116 -6.47 -16.29 6.31
N GLN A 117 -7.06 -16.78 5.22
CA GLN A 117 -7.27 -16.00 3.99
C GLN A 117 -8.12 -14.75 4.24
N SER A 118 -9.20 -14.86 5.03
CA SER A 118 -10.04 -13.71 5.39
C SER A 118 -9.25 -12.65 6.15
N ILE A 119 -8.49 -13.04 7.18
CA ILE A 119 -7.68 -12.11 7.97
C ILE A 119 -6.63 -11.43 7.08
N MET A 120 -5.96 -12.18 6.20
CA MET A 120 -4.98 -11.62 5.28
C MET A 120 -5.61 -10.69 4.24
N ALA A 121 -6.84 -10.98 3.79
CA ALA A 121 -7.58 -10.13 2.86
C ALA A 121 -8.00 -8.81 3.52
N ASP A 122 -8.47 -8.86 4.77
CA ASP A 122 -8.82 -7.66 5.54
C ASP A 122 -7.58 -6.80 5.79
N TYR A 123 -6.46 -7.42 6.18
CA TYR A 123 -5.19 -6.72 6.37
C TYR A 123 -4.67 -6.07 5.07
N ALA A 124 -4.74 -6.77 3.94
CA ALA A 124 -4.36 -6.22 2.65
C ALA A 124 -5.26 -5.04 2.24
N LYS A 125 -6.55 -5.11 2.55
CA LYS A 125 -7.53 -4.04 2.27
C LYS A 125 -7.26 -2.79 3.11
N GLU A 126 -6.94 -2.97 4.39
CA GLU A 126 -6.59 -1.87 5.29
C GLU A 126 -5.25 -1.23 4.90
N MET A 127 -4.25 -2.04 4.55
CA MET A 127 -2.97 -1.55 4.05
C MET A 127 -3.12 -0.76 2.74
N ALA A 128 -3.98 -1.22 1.82
CA ALA A 128 -4.31 -0.51 0.59
C ALA A 128 -4.97 0.84 0.87
N ALA A 129 -5.92 0.91 1.81
CA ALA A 129 -6.57 2.16 2.21
C ALA A 129 -5.56 3.17 2.79
N ASN A 130 -4.67 2.70 3.67
CA ASN A 130 -3.62 3.54 4.26
C ASN A 130 -2.63 4.06 3.21
N TYR A 131 -2.21 3.21 2.27
CA TYR A 131 -1.35 3.63 1.16
C TYR A 131 -2.00 4.73 0.31
N ILE A 132 -3.29 4.58 -0.02
CA ILE A 132 -4.03 5.59 -0.79
C ILE A 132 -4.14 6.91 -0.02
N ALA A 133 -4.44 6.86 1.28
CA ALA A 133 -4.49 8.06 2.12
C ALA A 133 -3.14 8.79 2.17
N ILE A 134 -2.03 8.06 2.20
CA ILE A 134 -0.67 8.63 2.17
C ILE A 134 -0.41 9.27 0.81
N VAL A 135 -0.71 8.59 -0.30
CA VAL A 135 -0.54 9.12 -1.65
C VAL A 135 -1.39 10.39 -1.85
N ASP A 136 -2.64 10.39 -1.39
CA ASP A 136 -3.52 11.55 -1.45
C ASP A 136 -3.00 12.71 -0.59
N SER A 137 -2.42 12.41 0.58
CA SER A 137 -1.79 13.40 1.46
C SER A 137 -0.53 14.00 0.83
N ILE A 138 0.32 13.17 0.21
CA ILE A 138 1.50 13.65 -0.54
C ILE A 138 1.06 14.52 -1.72
N ALA A 139 0.03 14.10 -2.45
CA ALA A 139 -0.55 14.88 -3.53
C ALA A 139 -1.15 16.19 -3.01
N ALA A 140 -1.75 16.20 -1.82
CA ALA A 140 -2.29 17.41 -1.17
C ALA A 140 -1.18 18.39 -0.76
N VAL A 141 -0.09 17.89 -0.15
CA VAL A 141 1.07 18.71 0.20
C VAL A 141 1.71 19.28 -1.07
N ARG A 142 1.88 18.47 -2.12
CA ARG A 142 2.36 18.96 -3.42
C ARG A 142 1.44 20.06 -3.97
N ARG A 143 0.11 19.89 -3.91
CA ARG A 143 -0.85 20.94 -4.32
C ARG A 143 -0.69 22.22 -3.50
N ALA A 144 -0.50 22.13 -2.19
CA ALA A 144 -0.34 23.29 -1.31
C ALA A 144 0.97 24.04 -1.59
N VAL A 145 2.07 23.32 -1.83
CA VAL A 145 3.37 23.91 -2.22
C VAL A 145 3.27 24.62 -3.57
N MET A 146 2.62 24.00 -4.57
CA MET A 146 2.44 24.60 -5.90
C MET A 146 1.47 25.79 -5.90
N ALA A 147 0.45 25.77 -5.03
CA ALA A 147 -0.49 26.89 -4.87
C ALA A 147 0.19 28.14 -4.28
N GLN A 148 1.31 27.98 -3.59
CA GLN A 148 2.07 29.09 -3.01
C GLN A 148 2.96 29.80 -4.06
N GLU A 149 3.14 29.23 -5.27
CA GLU A 149 3.98 29.78 -6.35
C GLU A 149 3.21 30.49 -7.48
N GLN A 150 1.87 30.47 -7.52
CA GLN A 150 1.14 31.02 -8.67
C GLN A 150 0.68 32.47 -8.51
N VAL A 151 1.50 33.39 -9.03
CA VAL A 151 1.05 34.66 -9.60
C VAL A 151 1.24 34.59 -11.12
N THR A 152 0.10 34.63 -11.84
CA THR A 152 -0.12 34.74 -13.30
C THR A 152 -0.20 33.47 -14.18
N GLY A 153 -1.37 33.30 -14.81
CA GLY A 153 -1.62 32.63 -16.11
C GLY A 153 -1.12 31.19 -16.33
N HIS A 154 -1.97 30.18 -16.06
CA HIS A 154 -1.77 28.74 -16.35
C HIS A 154 -0.47 28.08 -15.84
N GLY A 155 0.49 28.82 -15.28
CA GLY A 155 1.71 28.30 -14.66
C GLY A 155 2.72 27.68 -15.63
N TRP A 156 2.51 27.75 -16.94
CA TRP A 156 3.40 27.16 -17.95
C TRP A 156 4.30 28.21 -18.58
N SER A 157 5.61 27.94 -18.65
CA SER A 157 6.54 28.77 -19.44
C SER A 157 6.32 28.58 -20.96
N GLN A 158 5.83 27.41 -21.39
CA GLN A 158 5.39 27.06 -22.74
C GLN A 158 4.24 26.02 -22.68
N PRO A 159 3.26 26.04 -23.61
CA PRO A 159 2.19 25.05 -23.63
C PRO A 159 2.73 23.62 -23.88
N PRO A 160 2.36 22.63 -23.06
CA PRO A 160 2.89 21.27 -23.16
C PRO A 160 2.39 20.54 -24.41
N ARG A 161 3.19 19.59 -24.88
CA ARG A 161 2.83 18.63 -25.94
C ARG A 161 2.30 17.34 -25.32
N VAL A 162 1.07 17.00 -25.66
CA VAL A 162 0.31 15.92 -25.02
C VAL A 162 0.13 14.74 -25.99
N LEU A 163 0.39 13.51 -25.57
CA LEU A 163 -0.06 12.32 -26.30
C LEU A 163 -1.38 11.82 -25.70
N ILE A 164 -2.45 11.82 -26.48
CA ILE A 164 -3.73 11.23 -26.08
C ILE A 164 -3.79 9.80 -26.59
N VAL A 165 -4.08 8.82 -25.74
CA VAL A 165 -4.26 7.42 -26.13
C VAL A 165 -5.69 6.99 -25.81
N GLU A 166 -6.52 6.87 -26.84
CA GLU A 166 -7.96 6.65 -26.72
C GLU A 166 -8.54 5.96 -27.97
N ASP A 167 -9.14 4.78 -27.77
CA ASP A 167 -9.73 3.97 -28.84
C ASP A 167 -11.15 4.43 -29.20
N ASP A 168 -11.95 4.79 -28.20
CA ASP A 168 -13.33 5.24 -28.42
C ASP A 168 -13.39 6.59 -29.14
N VAL A 169 -14.07 6.60 -30.29
CA VAL A 169 -14.19 7.77 -31.17
C VAL A 169 -14.84 8.96 -30.44
N VAL A 170 -15.83 8.69 -29.59
CA VAL A 170 -16.59 9.74 -28.88
C VAL A 170 -15.72 10.35 -27.79
N SER A 171 -15.12 9.52 -26.93
CA SER A 171 -14.20 9.92 -25.87
C SER A 171 -13.00 10.69 -26.45
N ARG A 172 -12.43 10.20 -27.55
CA ARG A 172 -11.33 10.88 -28.26
C ARG A 172 -11.75 12.27 -28.71
N ARG A 173 -12.94 12.42 -29.28
CA ARG A 173 -13.47 13.72 -29.72
C ARG A 173 -13.72 14.69 -28.57
N ILE A 174 -14.11 14.19 -27.41
CA ILE A 174 -14.28 15.02 -26.20
C ILE A 174 -12.91 15.46 -25.67
N SER A 175 -11.99 14.53 -25.45
CA SER A 175 -10.64 14.81 -24.93
C SER A 175 -9.87 15.81 -25.80
N THR A 176 -9.92 15.62 -27.12
CA THR A 176 -9.30 16.55 -28.10
C THR A 176 -9.93 17.94 -28.05
N LYS A 177 -11.26 18.07 -27.97
CA LYS A 177 -11.92 19.38 -27.82
C LYS A 177 -11.52 20.09 -26.52
N ILE A 178 -11.41 19.35 -25.41
CA ILE A 178 -10.96 19.90 -24.13
C ILE A 178 -9.53 20.43 -24.24
N LEU A 179 -8.62 19.64 -24.83
CA LEU A 179 -7.21 20.02 -25.05
C LEU A 179 -7.04 21.19 -26.01
N GLN A 180 -7.80 21.24 -27.11
CA GLN A 180 -7.80 22.39 -28.02
C GLN A 180 -8.10 23.70 -27.29
N GLY A 181 -9.01 23.67 -26.31
CA GLY A 181 -9.36 24.83 -25.49
C GLY A 181 -8.25 25.29 -24.53
N THR A 182 -7.17 24.52 -24.35
CA THR A 182 -6.04 24.84 -23.46
C THR A 182 -4.83 25.46 -24.17
N GLY A 183 -4.76 25.38 -25.50
CA GLY A 183 -3.60 25.83 -26.27
C GLY A 183 -2.43 24.84 -26.30
N CYS A 184 -2.56 23.66 -25.67
CA CYS A 184 -1.59 22.58 -25.79
C CYS A 184 -1.54 22.04 -27.22
N SER A 185 -0.34 21.65 -27.66
CA SER A 185 -0.19 20.79 -28.84
C SER A 185 -0.46 19.34 -28.44
N PHE A 186 -1.05 18.54 -29.32
CA PHE A 186 -1.30 17.14 -29.00
C PHE A 186 -1.29 16.25 -30.24
N ASP A 187 -0.91 15.00 -29.99
CA ASP A 187 -1.02 13.89 -30.91
C ASP A 187 -2.00 12.85 -30.34
N VAL A 188 -2.51 11.97 -31.21
CA VAL A 188 -3.46 10.93 -30.79
C VAL A 188 -3.01 9.57 -31.26
N ALA A 189 -3.04 8.60 -30.34
CA ALA A 189 -2.94 7.17 -30.61
C ALA A 189 -4.29 6.50 -30.31
N VAL A 190 -4.68 5.50 -31.10
CA VAL A 190 -5.96 4.78 -30.91
C VAL A 190 -5.80 3.45 -30.19
N ASP A 191 -4.58 3.01 -29.93
CA ASP A 191 -4.29 1.83 -29.11
C ASP A 191 -2.91 1.94 -28.42
N GLY A 192 -2.59 0.95 -27.58
CA GLY A 192 -1.31 0.94 -26.87
C GLY A 192 -0.09 0.67 -27.76
N VAL A 193 -0.27 0.02 -28.93
CA VAL A 193 0.84 -0.25 -29.85
C VAL A 193 1.29 1.04 -30.50
N GLU A 194 0.35 1.82 -31.03
CA GLU A 194 0.62 3.13 -31.61
C GLU A 194 1.18 4.10 -30.57
N ALA A 195 0.74 4.01 -29.30
CA ALA A 195 1.30 4.82 -28.23
C ALA A 195 2.80 4.54 -28.00
N VAL A 196 3.20 3.26 -27.96
CA VAL A 196 4.61 2.85 -27.80
C VAL A 196 5.44 3.28 -29.02
N GLU A 197 4.90 3.13 -30.23
CA GLU A 197 5.55 3.56 -31.46
C GLU A 197 5.80 5.07 -31.44
N ARG A 198 4.77 5.88 -31.16
CA ARG A 198 4.88 7.34 -31.12
C ARG A 198 5.87 7.84 -30.08
N MET A 199 5.96 7.18 -28.93
CA MET A 199 6.93 7.50 -27.87
C MET A 199 8.37 7.11 -28.27
N SER A 200 8.55 6.04 -29.05
CA SER A 200 9.88 5.56 -29.47
C SER A 200 10.43 6.27 -30.71
N CYS A 201 9.58 6.83 -31.57
CA CYS A 201 9.98 7.55 -32.79
C CYS A 201 10.59 8.96 -32.59
N GLY A 202 11.07 9.29 -31.38
CA GLY A 202 11.78 10.54 -31.10
C GLY A 202 10.89 11.76 -30.86
N ASN A 203 9.56 11.61 -30.87
CA ASN A 203 8.66 12.65 -30.39
C ASN A 203 8.78 12.76 -28.87
N LYS A 204 9.12 13.95 -28.37
CA LYS A 204 9.05 14.25 -26.94
C LYS A 204 7.68 14.80 -26.60
N TYR A 205 7.01 14.14 -25.66
CA TYR A 205 5.77 14.59 -25.06
C TYR A 205 6.06 15.01 -23.63
N ASP A 206 5.41 16.06 -23.17
CA ASP A 206 5.51 16.51 -21.79
C ASP A 206 4.58 15.69 -20.88
N VAL A 207 3.55 15.06 -21.46
CA VAL A 207 2.61 14.20 -20.75
C VAL A 207 1.88 13.26 -21.70
N VAL A 208 1.57 12.05 -21.22
CA VAL A 208 0.71 11.08 -21.90
C VAL A 208 -0.60 10.91 -21.12
N LEU A 209 -1.73 11.04 -21.81
CA LEU A 209 -3.06 10.69 -21.30
C LEU A 209 -3.43 9.30 -21.82
N MET A 210 -3.32 8.28 -20.98
CA MET A 210 -3.42 6.88 -21.36
C MET A 210 -4.75 6.27 -20.91
N ASN A 211 -5.67 5.95 -21.84
CA ASN A 211 -6.78 5.07 -21.47
C ASN A 211 -6.24 3.68 -21.08
N ILE A 212 -6.78 3.11 -20.01
CA ILE A 212 -6.34 1.81 -19.50
C ILE A 212 -6.87 0.67 -20.36
N ILE A 213 -8.15 0.75 -20.71
CA ILE A 213 -8.82 -0.27 -21.52
C ILE A 213 -8.65 0.16 -22.98
N LEU A 214 -7.80 -0.56 -23.71
CA LEU A 214 -7.49 -0.33 -25.12
C LEU A 214 -7.48 -1.67 -25.87
N PRO A 215 -7.76 -1.67 -27.19
CA PRO A 215 -7.57 -2.85 -28.03
C PRO A 215 -6.08 -3.13 -28.25
N ASN A 216 -5.76 -4.34 -28.72
CA ASN A 216 -4.41 -4.82 -29.09
C ASN A 216 -3.38 -4.88 -27.94
N LEU A 217 -3.05 -3.73 -27.35
CA LEU A 217 -2.20 -3.58 -26.19
C LEU A 217 -2.88 -2.64 -25.20
N ASP A 218 -3.19 -3.16 -24.02
CA ASP A 218 -3.83 -2.35 -22.97
C ASP A 218 -2.88 -1.24 -22.46
N GLY A 219 -3.45 -0.20 -21.85
CA GLY A 219 -2.69 0.98 -21.42
C GLY A 219 -1.66 0.68 -20.34
N ILE A 220 -1.85 -0.39 -19.57
CA ILE A 220 -0.91 -0.83 -18.53
C ILE A 220 0.31 -1.50 -19.17
N ALA A 221 0.09 -2.42 -20.09
CA ALA A 221 1.12 -3.10 -20.83
C ALA A 221 1.89 -2.11 -21.72
N ALA A 222 1.21 -1.15 -22.33
CA ALA A 222 1.84 -0.04 -23.05
C ALA A 222 2.72 0.82 -22.13
N THR A 223 2.23 1.15 -20.93
CA THR A 223 3.02 1.90 -19.93
C THR A 223 4.29 1.16 -19.56
N THR A 224 4.20 -0.14 -19.25
CA THR A 224 5.39 -0.95 -18.92
C THR A 224 6.43 -0.91 -20.04
N LYS A 225 5.99 -1.04 -21.30
CA LYS A 225 6.90 -0.97 -22.46
C LYS A 225 7.51 0.42 -22.65
N ILE A 226 6.73 1.49 -22.48
CA ILE A 226 7.25 2.86 -22.56
C ILE A 226 8.32 3.09 -21.51
N ARG A 227 8.12 2.57 -20.29
CA ARG A 227 9.09 2.70 -19.18
C ARG A 227 10.41 1.99 -19.41
N GLU A 228 10.51 1.07 -20.37
CA GLU A 228 11.79 0.44 -20.76
C GLU A 228 12.75 1.43 -21.40
N PHE A 229 12.24 2.48 -22.07
CA PHE A 229 13.06 3.47 -22.78
C PHE A 229 12.81 4.93 -22.35
N ASP A 230 11.70 5.23 -21.66
CA ASP A 230 11.38 6.55 -21.12
C ASP A 230 10.81 6.46 -19.70
N GLN A 231 11.66 6.79 -18.73
CA GLN A 231 11.31 6.79 -17.30
C GLN A 231 10.78 8.14 -16.82
N SER A 232 10.86 9.19 -17.64
CA SER A 232 10.70 10.57 -17.21
C SER A 232 9.33 11.16 -17.57
N THR A 233 8.80 10.82 -18.74
CA THR A 233 7.55 11.42 -19.20
C THR A 233 6.38 10.97 -18.30
N PRO A 234 5.64 11.91 -17.69
CA PRO A 234 4.46 11.60 -16.91
C PRO A 234 3.40 10.87 -17.75
N ILE A 235 2.89 9.75 -17.23
CA ILE A 235 1.80 8.99 -17.84
C ILE A 235 0.61 9.07 -16.89
N ILE A 236 -0.43 9.79 -17.28
CA ILE A 236 -1.68 9.94 -16.54
C ILE A 236 -2.67 8.93 -17.09
N SER A 237 -3.15 8.02 -16.26
CA SER A 237 -4.21 7.10 -16.68
C SER A 237 -5.55 7.80 -16.73
N VAL A 238 -6.34 7.51 -17.77
CA VAL A 238 -7.68 8.09 -17.96
C VAL A 238 -8.70 6.96 -17.93
N THR A 239 -9.56 6.92 -16.91
CA THR A 239 -10.43 5.74 -16.66
C THR A 239 -11.77 6.13 -16.04
N SER A 240 -12.84 5.41 -16.40
CA SER A 240 -14.21 5.64 -15.94
C SER A 240 -14.57 4.90 -14.66
N ASN A 241 -13.80 3.88 -14.25
CA ASN A 241 -14.19 2.99 -13.15
C ASN A 241 -13.00 2.42 -12.38
N ALA A 242 -12.04 3.26 -12.01
CA ALA A 242 -10.89 2.82 -11.22
C ALA A 242 -11.26 2.66 -9.75
N THR A 243 -11.00 1.46 -9.23
CA THR A 243 -11.07 1.20 -7.80
C THR A 243 -9.81 1.72 -7.09
N PRO A 244 -9.90 1.95 -5.77
CA PRO A 244 -8.73 2.15 -4.91
C PRO A 244 -7.57 1.16 -5.20
N THR A 245 -7.89 -0.13 -5.37
CA THR A 245 -6.92 -1.18 -5.65
C THR A 245 -6.25 -1.03 -7.02
N ASP A 246 -7.01 -0.59 -8.03
CA ASP A 246 -6.49 -0.33 -9.37
C ASP A 246 -5.45 0.79 -9.35
N ARG A 247 -5.71 1.87 -8.59
CA ARG A 247 -4.76 2.99 -8.44
C ARG A 247 -3.39 2.51 -7.94
N ILE A 248 -3.35 1.65 -6.93
CA ILE A 248 -2.09 1.10 -6.39
C ILE A 248 -1.35 0.29 -7.45
N SER A 249 -2.07 -0.61 -8.12
CA SER A 249 -1.55 -1.46 -9.18
C SER A 249 -0.96 -0.65 -10.34
N TYR A 250 -1.61 0.46 -10.69
CA TYR A 250 -1.22 1.32 -11.80
C TYR A 250 0.04 2.14 -11.48
N LEU A 251 0.09 2.74 -10.28
CA LEU A 251 1.26 3.49 -9.81
C LEU A 251 2.51 2.59 -9.75
N ALA A 252 2.35 1.36 -9.25
CA ALA A 252 3.44 0.39 -9.19
C ALA A 252 4.02 0.01 -10.57
N LYS A 253 3.24 0.19 -11.65
CA LYS A 253 3.64 -0.09 -13.03
C LYS A 253 4.18 1.15 -13.77
N GLY A 254 4.32 2.29 -13.08
CA GLY A 254 4.93 3.50 -13.63
C GLY A 254 3.94 4.53 -14.19
N ILE A 255 2.63 4.37 -13.93
CA ILE A 255 1.65 5.44 -14.11
C ILE A 255 1.91 6.50 -13.03
N THR A 256 1.86 7.76 -13.43
CA THR A 256 2.19 8.91 -12.56
C THR A 256 0.99 9.37 -11.74
N ASP A 257 -0.18 9.49 -12.37
CA ASP A 257 -1.42 9.87 -11.70
C ASP A 257 -2.62 9.34 -12.49
N MET A 258 -3.82 9.61 -12.01
CA MET A 258 -5.06 9.12 -12.60
C MET A 258 -6.09 10.24 -12.71
N LEU A 259 -6.63 10.40 -13.92
CA LEU A 259 -7.70 11.31 -14.28
C LEU A 259 -9.01 10.55 -14.49
N PRO A 260 -10.00 10.67 -13.59
CA PRO A 260 -11.28 10.00 -13.76
C PRO A 260 -12.08 10.59 -14.93
N LYS A 261 -12.78 9.74 -15.69
CA LYS A 261 -13.78 10.15 -16.68
C LYS A 261 -15.17 10.28 -16.03
N PRO A 262 -16.00 11.27 -16.42
CA PRO A 262 -15.66 12.39 -17.32
C PRO A 262 -14.78 13.43 -16.59
N PHE A 263 -13.90 14.09 -17.35
CA PHE A 263 -13.08 15.21 -16.85
C PHE A 263 -13.35 16.48 -17.63
N ASP A 264 -13.08 17.63 -17.01
CA ASP A 264 -13.21 18.94 -17.63
C ASP A 264 -11.84 19.60 -17.88
N LYS A 265 -11.87 20.77 -18.51
CA LYS A 265 -10.67 21.56 -18.81
C LYS A 265 -9.86 21.88 -17.54
N GLN A 266 -10.54 22.23 -16.44
CA GLN A 266 -9.87 22.65 -15.21
C GLN A 266 -9.15 21.49 -14.52
N SER A 267 -9.79 20.32 -14.47
CA SER A 267 -9.22 19.09 -13.93
C SER A 267 -8.01 18.65 -14.75
N LEU A 268 -8.08 18.76 -16.08
CA LEU A 268 -6.98 18.42 -16.97
C LEU A 268 -5.80 19.37 -16.80
N VAL A 269 -6.02 20.69 -16.89
CA VAL A 269 -4.95 21.71 -16.74
C VAL A 269 -4.30 21.60 -15.37
N GLY A 270 -5.11 21.40 -14.32
CA GLY A 270 -4.62 21.23 -12.96
C GLY A 270 -3.78 19.97 -12.76
N MET A 271 -3.80 19.01 -13.68
CA MET A 271 -2.96 17.80 -13.65
C MET A 271 -1.73 17.92 -14.55
N ILE A 272 -1.86 18.58 -15.71
CA ILE A 272 -0.77 18.79 -16.67
C ILE A 272 0.22 19.88 -16.20
N GLY A 273 -0.23 20.87 -15.41
CA GLY A 273 0.64 21.93 -14.87
C GLY A 273 1.34 21.64 -13.54
N ARG A 274 1.66 20.38 -13.26
CA ARG A 274 2.27 19.92 -12.00
C ARG A 274 3.66 19.33 -12.17
#